data_AF-A0A351MDB8-F1
#
_entry.id   AF-A0A351MDB8-F1
#
_cell.length_a   1.000
_cell.length_b   1.000
_cell.length_c   1.000
_cell.angle_alpha   90.00
_cell.angle_beta   90.00
_cell.angle_gamma   90.00
#
_symmetry.space_group_name_H-M   'P 1'
#
loop_
_entity.id
_entity.type
_entity.pdbx_description
1 polymer ?
#
loop_
_entity_poly.entity_id
_entity_poly.type
_entity_poly.pdbx_seq_one_letter_code
_entity_poly.pdbx_strand_id
1 'polypeptide(L)' 'MSVHINPASREDFLCPGGAIDGRPVGLFAPTYKLLLDPWAEIERTLRPVTRRKNRLEMRIELITGGTIDGWTLEDTSDGD' A
#
# COMPACT_ATOMS: atom_id res chain seq x y z
N MET A 1 -2.60 4.80 14.46
CA MET A 1 -1.94 5.98 13.85
C MET A 1 -1.47 5.53 12.47
N SER A 2 -2.34 5.67 11.46
CA SER A 2 -2.05 5.20 10.11
C SER A 2 -1.10 6.20 9.46
N VAL A 3 0.08 5.75 9.04
CA VAL A 3 1.02 6.62 8.33
C VAL A 3 0.44 6.91 6.95
N HIS A 4 0.26 8.20 6.64
CA HIS A 4 -0.14 8.64 5.31
C HIS A 4 1.13 8.77 4.47
N ILE A 5 1.32 7.82 3.57
CA ILE A 5 2.42 7.78 2.61
C ILE A 5 2.02 8.58 1.37
N ASN A 6 2.73 9.67 1.11
CA ASN A 6 2.61 10.40 -0.14
C ASN A 6 3.34 9.58 -1.24
N PRO A 7 2.66 9.17 -2.33
CA PRO A 7 3.24 8.29 -3.36
C PRO A 7 4.42 8.90 -4.14
N ALA A 8 4.77 10.18 -3.91
CA ALA A 8 5.86 10.85 -4.63
C ALA A 8 7.28 10.48 -4.16
N SER A 9 7.46 9.89 -2.96
CA SER A 9 8.80 9.58 -2.42
C SER A 9 8.94 8.11 -2.06
N ARG A 10 9.76 7.40 -2.86
CA ARG A 10 10.19 5.99 -2.67
C ARG A 10 10.77 5.66 -1.28
N GLU A 11 11.16 6.68 -0.51
CA GLU A 11 11.85 6.57 0.77
C GLU A 11 10.90 6.31 1.95
N ASP A 12 9.61 6.58 1.80
CA ASP A 12 8.67 6.58 2.93
C ASP A 12 8.35 5.15 3.44
N PHE A 13 8.33 4.16 2.54
CA PHE A 13 8.13 2.75 2.92
C PHE A 13 9.32 2.12 3.65
N LEU A 14 10.51 2.72 3.53
CA LEU A 14 11.77 2.27 4.16
C LEU A 14 12.07 3.03 5.47
N CYS A 15 11.27 4.04 5.81
CA CYS A 15 11.49 4.88 6.98
C CYS A 15 11.22 4.08 8.28
N PRO A 16 11.99 4.30 9.36
CA PRO A 16 11.68 3.72 10.67
C PRO A 16 10.24 4.05 11.07
N GLY A 17 9.39 3.02 11.03
CA GLY A 17 7.97 3.12 11.30
C GLY A 17 7.00 2.83 10.17
N GLY A 18 7.51 2.43 9.00
CA GLY A 18 6.72 1.92 7.88
C GLY A 18 6.39 0.42 7.98
N ALA A 19 5.99 -0.18 6.87
CA ALA A 19 5.52 -1.58 6.83
C ALA A 19 6.61 -2.60 7.19
N ILE A 20 7.88 -2.29 6.89
CA ILE A 20 9.02 -3.13 7.29
C ILE A 20 9.14 -3.25 8.82
N ASP A 21 8.72 -2.23 9.58
CA ASP A 21 8.74 -2.23 11.05
C ASP A 21 7.56 -3.02 11.65
N GLY A 22 6.76 -3.70 10.82
CA GLY A 22 5.59 -4.46 11.26
C GLY A 22 4.32 -3.61 11.43
N ARG A 23 4.32 -2.36 10.94
CA ARG A 23 3.19 -1.43 11.10
C ARG A 23 2.24 -1.45 9.89
N PRO A 24 0.94 -1.17 10.09
CA PRO A 24 0.00 -1.01 8.99
C PRO A 24 0.19 0.32 8.28
N VAL A 25 0.15 0.30 6.95
CA VAL A 25 0.45 1.42 6.08
C VAL A 25 -0.64 1.53 5.00
N GLY A 26 -1.21 2.71 4.81
CA GLY A 26 -2.31 2.93 3.86
C GLY A 26 -1.85 3.76 2.66
N LEU A 27 -1.96 3.22 1.45
CA LEU A 27 -1.68 3.95 0.21
C LEU A 27 -2.99 4.52 -0.33
N PHE A 28 -3.02 5.83 -0.58
CA PHE A 28 -4.20 6.52 -1.09
C PHE A 28 -3.92 7.10 -2.47
N ALA A 29 -4.80 6.84 -3.42
CA ALA A 29 -4.76 7.45 -4.75
C ALA A 29 -6.16 7.97 -5.15
N PRO A 30 -6.25 9.00 -5.99
CA PRO A 30 -7.54 9.53 -6.42
C PRO A 30 -8.30 8.57 -7.35
N THR A 31 -7.62 7.72 -8.12
CA THR A 31 -8.24 6.70 -8.99
C THR A 31 -7.45 5.39 -8.97
N TYR A 32 -8.08 4.28 -9.36
CA TYR A 32 -7.41 2.97 -9.44
C TYR A 32 -6.23 2.99 -10.42
N LYS A 33 -6.37 3.68 -11.56
CA LYS A 33 -5.28 3.81 -12.55
C LYS A 33 -4.05 4.49 -11.96
N LEU A 34 -4.24 5.50 -11.12
CA LEU A 34 -3.14 6.21 -10.45
C LEU A 34 -2.59 5.41 -9.26
N LEU A 35 -3.35 4.47 -8.70
CA LEU A 35 -2.87 3.55 -7.66
C LEU A 35 -1.95 2.46 -8.24
N LEU A 36 -2.19 2.02 -9.48
CA LEU A 36 -1.48 0.88 -10.07
C LEU A 36 0.03 1.09 -10.21
N ASP A 37 0.47 2.31 -10.53
CA ASP A 37 1.87 2.65 -10.71
C ASP A 37 2.68 2.55 -9.40
N PRO A 38 2.32 3.29 -8.31
CA PRO A 38 2.99 3.13 -7.02
C PRO A 38 2.79 1.72 -6.44
N TRP A 39 1.66 1.06 -6.70
CA TRP A 39 1.44 -0.32 -6.29
C TRP A 39 2.46 -1.28 -6.89
N ALA A 40 2.72 -1.19 -8.20
CA ALA A 40 3.70 -2.03 -8.87
C ALA A 40 5.12 -1.79 -8.35
N GLU A 41 5.47 -0.53 -8.04
CA GLU A 41 6.74 -0.17 -7.42
C GLU A 41 6.89 -0.80 -6.02
N ILE A 42 5.85 -0.74 -5.20
CA ILE A 42 5.82 -1.35 -3.86
C ILE A 42 5.94 -2.87 -3.97
N GLU A 43 5.18 -3.51 -4.86
CA GLU A 43 5.26 -4.95 -5.09
C GLU A 43 6.67 -5.37 -5.51
N ARG A 44 7.33 -4.59 -6.38
CA ARG A 44 8.68 -4.88 -6.86
C ARG A 44 9.72 -4.71 -5.75
N THR A 45 9.58 -3.67 -4.94
CA THR A 45 10.51 -3.30 -3.86
C THR A 45 10.40 -4.24 -2.68
N LEU A 46 9.17 -4.57 -2.26
CA LEU A 46 8.90 -5.41 -1.10
C LEU A 46 8.79 -6.89 -1.42
N ARG A 47 8.91 -7.28 -2.70
CA ARG A 47 8.93 -8.69 -3.16
C ARG A 47 9.69 -9.67 -2.25
N PRO A 48 10.93 -9.40 -1.78
CA PRO A 48 11.66 -10.34 -0.93
C PRO A 48 11.08 -10.51 0.48
N VAL A 49 10.29 -9.55 0.96
CA VAL A 49 9.69 -9.53 2.31
C VAL A 49 8.16 -9.69 2.27
N THR A 50 7.56 -9.80 1.08
CA THR A 50 6.13 -10.05 0.91
C THR A 50 5.81 -11.49 1.31
N ARG A 51 4.97 -11.64 2.33
CA ARG A 51 4.41 -12.92 2.76
C ARG A 51 3.23 -13.32 1.90
N ARG A 52 2.30 -12.39 1.68
CA ARG A 52 1.08 -12.60 0.91
C ARG A 52 0.68 -11.30 0.22
N LYS A 53 0.02 -11.42 -0.92
CA LYS A 53 -0.58 -10.28 -1.62
C LYS A 53 -1.94 -10.67 -2.17
N ASN A 54 -2.88 -9.75 -2.11
CA ASN A 54 -4.20 -9.85 -2.70
C ASN A 54 -4.46 -8.61 -3.57
N ARG A 55 -4.42 -8.77 -4.89
CA ARG A 55 -4.56 -7.64 -5.81
C ARG A 55 -6.02 -7.22 -6.02
N LEU A 56 -6.97 -8.09 -5.69
CA LEU A 56 -8.39 -7.76 -5.71
C LEU A 56 -8.73 -6.78 -4.58
N GLU A 57 -8.21 -7.03 -3.39
CA GLU A 57 -8.39 -6.18 -2.20
C GLU A 57 -7.32 -5.08 -2.07
N MET A 58 -6.40 -4.98 -3.04
CA MET A 58 -5.24 -4.08 -2.97
C MET A 58 -4.51 -4.16 -1.62
N ARG A 59 -4.20 -5.39 -1.17
CA ARG A 59 -3.56 -5.67 0.11
C ARG A 59 -2.26 -6.45 -0.01
N ILE A 60 -1.24 -6.06 0.74
CA ILE A 60 0.03 -6.77 0.87
C ILE A 60 0.31 -7.02 2.36
N GLU A 61 0.68 -8.25 2.69
CA GLU A 61 1.13 -8.67 4.02
C GLU A 61 2.63 -9.00 3.95
N LEU A 62 3.41 -8.46 4.87
CA LEU A 62 4.85 -8.69 4.95
C LEU A 62 5.19 -9.75 5.99
N ILE A 63 6.34 -10.41 5.84
CA ILE A 63 6.85 -11.39 6.81
C ILE A 63 7.16 -10.76 8.17
N THR A 64 7.36 -9.45 8.21
CA THR A 64 7.58 -8.65 9.42
C THR A 64 6.29 -8.40 10.22
N GLY A 65 5.13 -8.76 9.67
CA GLY A 65 3.81 -8.50 10.25
C GLY A 65 3.15 -7.20 9.80
N GLY A 66 3.86 -6.37 9.02
CA GLY A 66 3.31 -5.13 8.47
C GLY A 66 2.34 -5.40 7.32
N THR A 67 1.37 -4.50 7.17
CA THR A 67 0.38 -4.58 6.09
C THR A 67 0.35 -3.29 5.28
N ILE A 68 0.09 -3.43 3.98
CA ILE A 68 -0.10 -2.30 3.08
C ILE A 68 -1.47 -2.45 2.43
N ASP A 69 -2.32 -1.46 2.61
CA ASP A 69 -3.70 -1.43 2.11
C ASP A 69 -3.85 -0.24 1.16
N GLY A 70 -4.25 -0.52 -0.09
CA GLY A 70 -4.47 0.46 -1.14
C GLY A 70 -5.92 0.89 -1.21
N TRP A 71 -6.16 2.19 -1.15
CA TRP A 71 -7.49 2.79 -1.20
C TRP A 71 -7.55 3.82 -2.31
N THR A 72 -8.67 3.82 -3.03
CA THR A 72 -8.99 4.85 -4.02
C THR A 72 -10.09 5.75 -3.50
N LEU A 73 -10.01 7.04 -3.80
CA LEU A 73 -11.12 7.98 -3.56
C LEU A 73 -12.22 7.87 -4.62
N GLU A 74 -11.96 7.12 -5.70
CA GLU A 74 -13.00 6.64 -6.61
C GLU A 74 -13.92 5.71 -5.81
N ASP A 75 -14.94 6.34 -5.24
CA ASP A 75 -16.04 5.72 -4.53
C ASP A 75 -16.73 4.74 -5.50
N THR A 76 -16.84 3.48 -5.09
CA THR A 76 -17.91 2.63 -5.59
C THR A 76 -19.20 3.32 -5.16
N SER A 77 -19.72 4.18 -6.03
CA SER A 77 -21.08 4.67 -5.94
C SER A 77 -22.01 3.47 -6.22
N ASP A 78 -22.19 2.63 -5.21
CA ASP A 78 -23.31 1.69 -5.10
C ASP A 78 -24.23 2.30 -4.05
N GLY A 79 -25.11 3.17 -4.53
CA GLY A 79 -26.03 3.96 -3.72
C GLY A 79 -27.18 4.44 -4.61
N ASP A 80 -28.00 3.49 -5.04
CA ASP A 80 -29.43 3.71 -5.33
C ASP A 80 -30.21 3.56 -4.02
#